data_AF-A0A8T4C835-F1
#
_entry.id   AF-A0A8T4C835-F1
#
_cell.length_a   1.000
_cell.length_b   1.000
_cell.length_c   1.000
_cell.angle_alpha   90.00
_cell.angle_beta   90.00
_cell.angle_gamma   90.00
#
_symmetry.space_group_name_H-M   'P 1'
#
loop_
_entity.id
_entity.type
_entity.pdbx_description
1 polymer ?
#
loop_
_entity_poly.entity_id
_entity_poly.type
_entity_poly.pdbx_seq_one_letter_code
_entity_poly.pdbx_strand_id
1 'polypeptide(L)'
;MKPALVGLVFIFFFLGCVASVTKSSPAPGCIEYENGLLSVPPIGGCFGKTTFENFSYSGPSCLSISAPNACTGGNISIKNDCATSVTFGELAVGPTESTIVKPFMQDGRVEFAKNIATTDIPYPTVTTPFRLEGMVNGDPITVYYVESARFC
;
A
#
# COMPACT_ATOMS: atom_id res chain seq x y z
N MET A 1 -10.86 39.81 54.38
CA MET A 1 -10.73 39.98 52.92
C MET A 1 -9.88 38.84 52.36
N LYS A 2 -10.49 38.02 51.49
CA LYS A 2 -9.94 37.16 50.41
C LYS A 2 -8.79 36.17 50.72
N PRO A 3 -9.11 34.88 50.95
CA PRO A 3 -8.28 33.76 50.48
C PRO A 3 -8.80 33.35 49.09
N ALA A 4 -8.29 33.94 48.02
CA ALA A 4 -8.76 33.65 46.66
C ALA A 4 -7.64 33.66 45.61
N LEU A 5 -6.41 33.30 46.00
CA LEU A 5 -5.26 33.40 45.08
C LEU A 5 -4.48 32.09 44.87
N VAL A 6 -4.86 30.98 45.50
CA VAL A 6 -4.11 29.71 45.39
C VAL A 6 -4.82 28.68 44.50
N GLY A 7 -6.10 28.89 44.16
CA GLY A 7 -6.88 27.94 43.36
C GLY A 7 -6.79 28.08 41.84
N LEU A 8 -6.09 29.08 41.31
CA LEU A 8 -6.16 29.42 39.88
C LEU A 8 -4.95 28.96 39.04
N VAL A 9 -3.90 28.44 39.67
CA VAL A 9 -2.69 27.97 38.96
C VAL A 9 -2.79 26.48 38.55
N PHE A 10 -3.66 25.70 39.20
CA PHE A 10 -3.77 24.26 38.91
C PHE A 10 -4.68 23.91 37.72
N ILE A 11 -5.53 24.84 37.26
CA ILE A 11 -6.47 24.58 36.15
C ILE A 11 -5.82 24.77 34.78
N PHE A 12 -4.77 25.59 34.66
CA PHE A 12 -4.08 25.80 33.38
C PHE A 12 -3.15 24.64 32.98
N PHE A 13 -2.77 23.77 33.91
CA PHE A 13 -1.88 22.63 33.60
C PHE A 13 -2.59 21.44 32.94
N PHE A 14 -3.92 21.36 33.00
CA PHE A 14 -4.68 20.23 32.44
C PHE A 14 -5.30 20.49 31.06
N LEU A 15 -5.29 21.73 30.56
CA LEU A 15 -5.89 22.09 29.27
C LEU A 15 -4.90 22.05 28.09
N GLY A 16 -3.61 21.79 28.33
CA GLY A 16 -2.56 21.89 27.30
C GLY A 16 -2.27 20.62 26.50
N CYS A 17 -2.84 19.47 26.84
CA CYS A 17 -2.57 18.18 26.14
C CYS A 17 -3.70 17.73 25.22
N VAL A 18 -4.45 18.65 24.62
CA VAL A 18 -5.20 18.33 23.41
C VAL A 18 -4.23 18.35 22.24
N ALA A 19 -3.54 17.22 22.03
CA ALA A 19 -2.78 16.96 20.82
C ALA A 19 -3.73 17.15 19.63
N SER A 20 -3.70 18.36 19.06
CA SER A 20 -4.58 18.75 17.99
C SER A 20 -4.05 18.09 16.73
N VAL A 21 -4.79 17.10 16.23
CA VAL A 21 -4.51 16.45 14.96
C VAL A 21 -4.85 17.45 13.86
N THR A 22 -3.85 18.11 13.31
CA THR A 22 -4.06 19.20 12.36
C THR A 22 -3.96 18.75 10.90
N LYS A 23 -3.43 17.55 10.60
CA LYS A 23 -3.36 17.05 9.23
C LYS A 23 -3.22 15.54 9.11
N SER A 24 -4.04 14.94 8.24
CA SER A 24 -3.77 13.60 7.70
C SER A 24 -2.66 13.71 6.66
N SER A 25 -1.54 13.02 6.89
CA SER A 25 -0.48 12.93 5.87
C SER A 25 -0.97 12.08 4.69
N PRO A 26 -0.45 12.29 3.46
CA PRO A 26 -0.80 11.44 2.30
C PRO A 26 -0.47 9.95 2.50
N ALA A 27 0.41 9.65 3.45
CA ALA A 27 0.69 8.29 3.89
C ALA A 27 -0.41 7.81 4.85
N PRO A 28 -1.08 6.67 4.58
CA PRO A 28 -2.14 6.17 5.43
C PRO A 28 -1.62 5.77 6.81
N GLY A 29 -2.44 5.94 7.85
CA GLY A 29 -2.01 5.75 9.24
C GLY A 29 -1.18 6.89 9.82
N CYS A 30 -0.71 7.83 8.99
CA CYS A 30 0.11 8.95 9.45
C CYS A 30 -0.70 10.15 9.94
N ILE A 31 -0.45 10.50 11.20
CA ILE A 31 -0.96 11.70 11.86
C ILE A 31 0.22 12.63 12.17
N GLU A 32 0.20 13.84 11.61
CA GLU A 32 1.15 14.89 12.02
C GLU A 32 0.65 15.54 13.32
N TYR A 33 1.45 15.46 14.38
CA TYR A 33 1.22 16.19 15.64
C TYR A 33 2.21 17.35 15.73
N GLU A 34 1.73 18.59 15.75
CA GLU A 34 2.60 19.79 15.80
C GLU A 34 3.41 19.93 17.11
N ASN A 35 3.16 19.12 18.14
CA ASN A 35 3.82 19.24 19.46
C ASN A 35 4.34 17.90 20.01
N GLY A 36 5.37 17.35 19.38
CA GLY A 36 6.64 16.94 20.00
C GLY A 36 6.75 15.93 21.17
N LEU A 37 5.68 15.34 21.72
CA LEU A 37 5.83 14.41 22.88
C LEU A 37 5.42 12.95 22.67
N LEU A 38 4.80 12.60 21.54
CA LEU A 38 4.48 11.21 21.16
C LEU A 38 5.02 10.91 19.77
N SER A 39 6.31 11.16 19.57
CA SER A 39 7.07 10.79 18.35
C SER A 39 7.39 9.29 18.27
N VAL A 40 6.62 8.45 18.97
CA VAL A 40 6.79 7.00 18.93
C VAL A 40 5.86 6.48 17.85
N PRO A 41 6.38 6.02 16.70
CA PRO A 41 5.54 5.40 15.69
C PRO A 41 4.78 4.22 16.33
N PRO A 42 3.50 4.00 16.00
CA PRO A 42 2.80 2.82 16.46
C PRO A 42 3.59 1.56 16.05
N ILE A 43 4.13 0.85 17.04
CA ILE A 43 4.92 -0.37 16.82
C ILE A 43 3.92 -1.52 16.64
N GLY A 44 3.48 -1.74 15.40
CA GLY A 44 2.59 -2.84 15.02
C GLY A 44 1.82 -2.57 13.72
N GLY A 45 1.32 -3.61 13.06
CA GLY A 45 0.48 -3.49 11.86
C GLY A 45 1.26 -3.33 10.54
N CYS A 46 0.67 -2.64 9.56
CA CYS A 46 1.25 -2.42 8.23
C CYS A 46 2.39 -1.37 8.21
N PHE A 47 2.92 -0.93 9.37
CA PHE A 47 3.94 0.11 9.47
C PHE A 47 5.11 -0.12 8.51
N GLY A 48 5.42 0.89 7.69
CA GLY A 48 6.46 0.84 6.66
C GLY A 48 6.11 0.02 5.41
N LYS A 49 4.89 -0.52 5.31
CA LYS A 49 4.42 -1.38 4.21
C LYS A 49 3.19 -0.78 3.52
N THR A 50 2.78 -1.38 2.41
CA THR A 50 1.59 -0.99 1.64
C THR A 50 0.51 -2.06 1.72
N THR A 51 -0.71 -1.65 1.42
CA THR A 51 -1.90 -2.52 1.33
C THR A 51 -2.52 -2.45 -0.05
N PHE A 52 -3.31 -3.48 -0.38
CA PHE A 52 -4.06 -3.56 -1.62
C PHE A 52 -5.54 -3.40 -1.34
N GLU A 53 -6.11 -2.36 -1.92
CA GLU A 53 -7.53 -2.08 -1.84
C GLU A 53 -8.18 -2.28 -3.20
N ASN A 54 -9.48 -2.59 -3.22
CA ASN A 54 -10.30 -2.64 -4.43
C ASN A 54 -9.74 -3.57 -5.52
N PHE A 55 -9.11 -4.69 -5.12
CA PHE A 55 -8.59 -5.67 -6.06
C PHE A 55 -9.73 -6.29 -6.88
N SER A 56 -9.58 -6.26 -8.20
CA SER A 56 -10.48 -6.90 -9.15
C SER A 56 -9.68 -7.47 -10.32
N TYR A 57 -10.17 -8.59 -10.84
CA TYR A 57 -9.57 -9.31 -11.95
C TYR A 57 -10.67 -9.74 -12.92
N SER A 58 -10.42 -9.53 -14.20
CA SER A 58 -11.24 -10.00 -15.31
C SER A 58 -10.33 -10.72 -16.30
N GLY A 59 -10.64 -11.99 -16.57
CA GLY A 59 -9.88 -12.85 -17.46
C GLY A 59 -10.42 -14.28 -17.46
N PRO A 60 -9.78 -15.20 -18.19
CA PRO A 60 -10.25 -16.58 -18.29
C PRO A 60 -10.01 -17.35 -16.99
N SER A 61 -10.76 -18.43 -16.80
CA SER A 61 -10.74 -19.25 -15.57
C SER A 61 -9.46 -20.06 -15.37
N CYS A 62 -8.65 -20.25 -16.43
CA CYS A 62 -7.35 -20.93 -16.33
C CYS A 62 -6.24 -20.03 -15.75
N LEU A 63 -6.52 -18.74 -15.56
CA LEU A 63 -5.59 -17.79 -14.97
C LEU A 63 -6.14 -17.33 -13.61
N SER A 64 -5.28 -17.43 -12.60
CA SER A 64 -5.56 -16.95 -11.25
C SER A 64 -4.58 -15.85 -10.89
N ILE A 65 -5.11 -14.70 -10.47
CA ILE A 65 -4.33 -13.56 -10.01
C ILE A 65 -4.87 -13.16 -8.64
N SER A 66 -3.96 -13.02 -7.67
CA SER A 66 -4.32 -12.64 -6.31
C SER A 66 -3.31 -11.67 -5.71
N ALA A 67 -3.80 -10.68 -4.99
CA ALA A 67 -2.98 -9.74 -4.21
C ALA A 67 -3.36 -9.91 -2.74
N PRO A 68 -2.56 -10.61 -1.91
CA PRO A 68 -2.88 -10.79 -0.51
C PRO A 68 -2.88 -9.44 0.24
N ASN A 69 -4.03 -9.08 0.81
CA ASN A 69 -4.25 -7.83 1.55
C ASN A 69 -3.63 -7.86 2.98
N ALA A 70 -2.40 -8.36 3.11
CA ALA A 70 -1.76 -8.64 4.40
C ALA A 70 -0.51 -7.76 4.65
N CYS A 71 -0.58 -6.47 4.33
CA CYS A 71 0.57 -5.57 4.42
C CYS A 71 1.80 -6.14 3.68
N THR A 72 1.62 -6.78 2.53
CA THR A 72 2.66 -7.63 1.91
C THR A 72 3.67 -6.84 1.09
N GLY A 73 3.53 -5.51 1.05
CA GLY A 73 4.46 -4.62 0.36
C GLY A 73 4.24 -4.56 -1.15
N GLY A 74 3.01 -4.80 -1.62
CA GLY A 74 2.65 -4.58 -3.02
C GLY A 74 2.88 -5.79 -3.94
N ASN A 75 2.88 -7.02 -3.41
CA ASN A 75 3.12 -8.22 -4.21
C ASN A 75 1.82 -8.84 -4.78
N ILE A 76 1.88 -9.28 -6.04
CA ILE A 76 0.81 -10.00 -6.74
C ILE A 76 1.31 -11.39 -7.10
N SER A 77 0.49 -12.40 -6.80
CA SER A 77 0.70 -13.79 -7.22
C SER A 77 -0.08 -14.05 -8.51
N ILE A 78 0.61 -14.60 -9.51
CA ILE A 78 0.06 -14.97 -10.81
C ILE A 78 0.28 -16.47 -11.00
N LYS A 79 -0.79 -17.22 -11.20
CA LYS A 79 -0.76 -18.65 -11.53
C LYS A 79 -1.43 -18.87 -12.88
N ASN A 80 -0.65 -19.34 -13.84
CA ASN A 80 -1.08 -19.58 -15.20
C ASN A 80 -1.29 -21.08 -15.43
N ASP A 81 -2.53 -21.56 -15.31
CA ASP A 81 -2.91 -22.93 -15.69
C ASP A 81 -3.42 -23.00 -17.16
N CYS A 82 -3.26 -21.93 -17.95
CA CYS A 82 -3.64 -21.89 -19.36
C CYS A 82 -2.62 -22.63 -20.24
N ALA A 83 -3.04 -23.00 -21.46
CA ALA A 83 -2.19 -23.67 -22.45
C ALA A 83 -1.14 -22.75 -23.10
N THR A 84 -1.31 -21.42 -23.01
CA THR A 84 -0.37 -20.44 -23.55
C THR A 84 0.15 -19.53 -22.45
N SER A 85 1.24 -18.81 -22.76
CA SER A 85 1.81 -17.83 -21.85
C SER A 85 0.86 -16.65 -21.62
N VAL A 86 0.80 -16.18 -20.39
CA VAL A 86 0.16 -14.91 -20.02
C VAL A 86 1.18 -13.79 -20.17
N THR A 87 0.75 -12.66 -20.71
CA THR A 87 1.61 -11.47 -20.89
C THR A 87 0.99 -10.24 -20.24
N PHE A 88 1.80 -9.45 -19.52
CA PHE A 88 1.48 -8.13 -18.98
C PHE A 88 2.63 -7.17 -19.36
N GLY A 89 2.49 -6.44 -20.47
CA GLY A 89 3.63 -5.69 -21.03
C GLY A 89 4.82 -6.62 -21.31
N GLU A 90 5.95 -6.37 -20.64
CA GLU A 90 7.16 -7.19 -20.76
C GLU A 90 7.19 -8.43 -19.84
N LEU A 91 6.26 -8.53 -18.88
CA LEU A 91 6.14 -9.71 -18.03
C LEU A 91 5.47 -10.84 -18.81
N ALA A 92 6.18 -11.96 -18.99
CA ALA A 92 5.62 -13.22 -19.46
C ALA A 92 5.64 -14.28 -18.34
N VAL A 93 4.55 -15.03 -18.21
CA VAL A 93 4.40 -16.20 -17.32
C VAL A 93 4.02 -17.39 -18.20
N GLY A 94 4.87 -18.40 -18.25
CA GLY A 94 4.70 -19.57 -19.13
C GLY A 94 3.50 -20.43 -18.75
N PRO A 95 3.11 -21.38 -19.63
CA PRO A 95 2.06 -22.35 -19.31
C PRO A 95 2.42 -23.15 -18.06
N THR A 96 1.44 -23.39 -17.18
CA THR A 96 1.59 -24.11 -15.90
C THR A 96 2.53 -23.47 -14.88
N GLU A 97 3.03 -22.24 -15.14
CA GLU A 97 3.93 -21.53 -14.22
C GLU A 97 3.17 -20.74 -13.16
N SER A 98 3.85 -20.49 -12.04
CA SER A 98 3.39 -19.57 -11.00
C SER A 98 4.53 -18.62 -10.62
N THR A 99 4.21 -17.35 -10.43
CA THR A 99 5.20 -16.34 -10.06
C THR A 99 4.60 -15.32 -9.11
N ILE A 100 5.46 -14.68 -8.31
CA ILE A 100 5.11 -13.55 -7.47
C ILE A 100 5.90 -12.36 -8.00
N VAL A 101 5.19 -11.29 -8.34
CA VAL A 101 5.78 -10.08 -8.89
C VAL A 101 5.30 -8.87 -8.10
N LYS A 102 6.13 -7.84 -8.06
CA LYS A 102 5.69 -6.52 -7.61
C LYS A 102 5.63 -5.57 -8.80
N PRO A 103 4.43 -5.12 -9.20
CA PRO A 103 4.29 -4.00 -10.12
C PRO A 103 4.73 -2.69 -9.48
N PHE A 104 5.36 -1.81 -10.25
CA PHE A 104 5.74 -0.48 -9.81
C PHE A 104 5.77 0.48 -11.00
N MET A 105 5.63 1.78 -10.74
CA MET A 105 5.72 2.81 -11.77
C MET A 105 7.18 3.22 -11.97
N GLN A 106 7.65 3.15 -13.22
CA GLN A 106 8.95 3.67 -13.64
C GLN A 106 8.75 4.41 -14.96
N ASP A 107 9.24 5.65 -15.07
CA ASP A 107 9.16 6.46 -16.30
C ASP A 107 7.75 6.54 -16.93
N GLY A 108 6.70 6.56 -16.09
CA GLY A 108 5.31 6.66 -16.52
C GLY A 108 4.68 5.35 -17.04
N ARG A 109 5.40 4.23 -16.96
CA ARG A 109 4.91 2.88 -17.31
C ARG A 109 4.92 1.96 -16.09
N VAL A 110 4.11 0.90 -16.15
CA VAL A 110 4.14 -0.18 -15.15
C VAL A 110 5.24 -1.16 -15.52
N GLU A 111 6.16 -1.39 -14.58
CA GLU A 111 7.19 -2.43 -14.65
C GLU A 111 6.97 -3.49 -13.56
N PHE A 112 7.63 -4.64 -13.69
CA PHE A 112 7.44 -5.79 -12.80
C PHE A 112 8.77 -6.31 -12.25
N ALA A 113 8.90 -6.31 -10.94
CA ALA A 113 10.03 -6.93 -10.27
C ALA A 113 9.73 -8.39 -9.93
N LYS A 114 10.52 -9.31 -10.52
CA LYS A 114 10.42 -10.76 -10.25
C LYS A 114 11.20 -11.20 -9.00
N ASN A 115 12.30 -10.50 -8.69
CA ASN A 115 13.15 -10.79 -7.53
C ASN A 115 12.95 -9.74 -6.44
N ILE A 116 11.81 -9.81 -5.75
CA ILE A 116 11.35 -8.80 -4.79
C ILE A 116 12.33 -8.65 -3.60
N ALA A 117 13.08 -9.70 -3.27
CA ALA A 117 14.05 -9.69 -2.17
C ALA A 117 15.34 -8.91 -2.47
N THR A 118 15.72 -8.77 -3.74
CA THR A 118 17.02 -8.19 -4.15
C THR A 118 16.87 -6.93 -4.99
N THR A 119 15.66 -6.61 -5.42
CA THR A 119 15.36 -5.40 -6.18
C THR A 119 14.92 -4.31 -5.22
N ASP A 120 15.57 -3.15 -5.26
CA ASP A 120 15.07 -1.96 -4.56
C ASP A 120 13.88 -1.41 -5.35
N ILE A 121 12.68 -1.79 -4.91
CA ILE A 121 11.45 -1.46 -5.62
C ILE A 121 10.82 -0.23 -4.95
N PRO A 122 10.65 0.88 -5.68
CA PRO A 122 10.02 2.06 -5.12
C PRO A 122 8.60 1.72 -4.67
N TYR A 123 8.19 2.34 -3.57
CA TYR A 123 6.82 2.27 -3.11
C TYR A 123 6.13 3.58 -3.48
N PRO A 124 4.82 3.54 -3.71
CA PRO A 124 4.08 4.76 -3.98
C PRO A 124 4.14 5.70 -2.77
N THR A 125 4.39 6.98 -3.02
CA THR A 125 4.41 8.04 -1.99
C THR A 125 3.00 8.55 -1.66
N VAL A 126 2.04 8.29 -2.54
CA VAL A 126 0.62 8.56 -2.40
C VAL A 126 -0.17 7.33 -2.82
N THR A 127 -1.35 7.12 -2.25
CA THR A 127 -2.23 6.01 -2.69
C THR A 127 -2.49 6.09 -4.18
N THR A 128 -2.12 5.03 -4.91
CA THR A 128 -2.03 5.03 -6.37
C THR A 128 -2.84 3.88 -6.96
N PRO A 129 -3.76 4.14 -7.91
CA PRO A 129 -4.44 3.09 -8.64
C PRO A 129 -3.50 2.46 -9.68
N PHE A 130 -3.58 1.14 -9.81
CA PHE A 130 -2.91 0.39 -10.85
C PHE A 130 -3.94 -0.33 -11.70
N ARG A 131 -3.70 -0.30 -13.01
CA ARG A 131 -4.47 -1.05 -14.00
C ARG A 131 -3.48 -1.81 -14.87
N LEU A 132 -3.43 -3.12 -14.70
CA LEU A 132 -2.58 -4.00 -15.49
C LEU A 132 -3.43 -4.57 -16.62
N GLU A 133 -2.97 -4.40 -17.84
CA GLU A 133 -3.58 -4.96 -19.03
C GLU A 133 -2.66 -6.03 -19.61
N GLY A 134 -3.26 -7.15 -20.00
CA GLY A 134 -2.52 -8.31 -20.48
C GLY A 134 -3.33 -9.16 -21.44
N MET A 135 -2.71 -10.23 -21.93
CA MET A 135 -3.31 -11.17 -22.88
C MET A 135 -2.95 -12.61 -22.52
N VAL A 136 -3.90 -13.54 -22.71
CA VAL A 136 -3.68 -14.99 -22.68
C VAL A 136 -4.61 -15.68 -23.66
N ASN A 137 -4.13 -16.64 -24.44
CA ASN A 137 -4.91 -17.29 -25.51
C ASN A 137 -5.55 -16.31 -26.53
N GLY A 138 -5.09 -15.05 -26.60
CA GLY A 138 -5.74 -14.00 -27.39
C GLY A 138 -6.90 -13.27 -26.68
N ASP A 139 -7.26 -13.69 -25.47
CA ASP A 139 -8.26 -13.02 -24.63
C ASP A 139 -7.62 -11.91 -23.78
N PRO A 140 -8.29 -10.75 -23.63
CA PRO A 140 -7.78 -9.68 -22.79
C PRO A 140 -7.92 -10.02 -21.31
N ILE A 141 -6.91 -9.62 -20.55
CA ILE A 141 -6.88 -9.68 -19.09
C ILE A 141 -6.81 -8.26 -18.57
N THR A 142 -7.58 -7.99 -17.51
CA THR A 142 -7.47 -6.74 -16.76
C THR A 142 -7.40 -7.04 -15.28
N VAL A 143 -6.40 -6.47 -14.61
CA VAL A 143 -6.29 -6.44 -13.16
C VAL A 143 -6.34 -5.00 -12.72
N TYR A 144 -7.17 -4.70 -11.74
CA TYR A 144 -7.24 -3.38 -11.13
C TYR A 144 -7.10 -3.51 -9.63
N TYR A 145 -6.33 -2.62 -9.02
CA TYR A 145 -6.25 -2.46 -7.58
C TYR A 145 -5.76 -1.05 -7.25
N VAL A 146 -5.88 -0.69 -5.98
CA VAL A 146 -5.31 0.52 -5.42
C VAL A 146 -4.22 0.10 -4.44
N GLU A 147 -2.99 0.55 -4.68
CA GLU A 147 -1.91 0.38 -3.71
C GLU A 147 -1.83 1.62 -2.83
N SER A 148 -1.90 1.42 -1.53
CA SER A 148 -1.77 2.50 -0.56
C SER A 148 -0.34 3.07 -0.56
N ALA A 149 -0.16 4.32 -0.17
CA ALA A 149 1.18 4.75 0.25
C ALA A 149 1.66 3.93 1.46
N ARG A 150 2.97 3.96 1.75
CA ARG A 150 3.50 3.26 2.93
C ARG A 150 2.85 3.80 4.19
N PHE A 151 2.40 2.89 5.04
CA PHE A 151 1.89 3.29 6.34
C PHE A 151 3.01 3.82 7.22
N CYS A 152 2.68 4.80 8.05
CA CYS A 152 3.32 4.98 9.34
C CYS A 152 2.28 4.75 10.46
#